data_AF-A0A318ZXC8-F1
#
_entry.id   AF-A0A318ZXC8-F1
#
_cell.length_a   1.000
_cell.length_b   1.000
_cell.length_c   1.000
_cell.angle_alpha   90.00
_cell.angle_beta   90.00
_cell.angle_gamma   90.00
#
_symmetry.space_group_name_H-M   'P 1'
#
loop_
_entity.id
_entity.type
_entity.pdbx_description
1 polymer ?
#
loop_
_entity_poly.entity_id
_entity_poly.type
_entity_poly.pdbx_seq_one_letter_code
_entity_poly.pdbx_strand_id
1 'polypeptide(L)'
;MLFLVSFILLLQLASLSVSENPGSCISGAGGQGHANYQICCPTAGATGVEMLDTGRFRYTCNAWMSGYDTTSRTAHTAATCARLCLDDEKCRASTWMSSQSRCFLTRTAEAHTNTDEYSTGYLALEKLAGQDLDQACQSRVDAANQAAQESVAAANNACRISVAAANTACETRVDAANRAGQIRVDAANEACRTSVDATVASLQTQIKSCISFTDEIYNQADPTGKTQDDVPLEEFQTVTIEDRTYRVYYHQSTLADAPVYESRDINSLAACLKLCDDAERSGCVRVNYEPGQRKCRLFNGSTNREIYRSHNNHMIWRV
;
A
#
# COMPACT_ATOMS: atom_id res chain seq x y z
N MET A 1 11.78 -21.78 2.41
CA MET A 1 12.60 -22.60 3.33
C MET A 1 13.81 -23.27 2.64
N LEU A 2 14.39 -22.66 1.60
CA LEU A 2 15.57 -23.22 0.89
C LEU A 2 16.83 -22.34 0.95
N PHE A 3 16.74 -21.15 1.56
CA PHE A 3 17.87 -20.20 1.64
C PHE A 3 18.67 -20.26 2.96
N LEU A 4 18.27 -21.12 3.91
CA LEU A 4 18.88 -21.19 5.25
C LEU A 4 19.96 -22.27 5.40
N VAL A 5 20.18 -23.11 4.38
CA VAL A 5 21.14 -24.24 4.46
C VAL A 5 22.52 -23.88 3.88
N SER A 6 22.62 -22.82 3.07
CA SER A 6 23.85 -22.50 2.34
C SER A 6 24.92 -21.75 3.16
N PHE A 7 24.57 -21.23 4.35
CA PHE A 7 25.50 -20.42 5.16
C PHE A 7 26.27 -21.21 6.22
N ILE A 8 25.95 -22.50 6.43
CA ILE A 8 26.55 -23.33 7.48
C ILE A 8 27.77 -24.14 6.96
N LEU A 9 28.00 -24.21 5.64
CA LEU A 9 29.02 -25.09 5.06
C LEU A 9 30.44 -24.48 4.91
N LEU A 10 30.67 -23.23 5.30
CA LEU A 10 32.00 -22.58 5.17
C LEU A 10 32.81 -22.53 6.48
N LEU A 11 32.37 -23.22 7.53
CA LEU A 11 32.98 -23.14 8.87
C LEU A 11 33.75 -24.41 9.30
N GLN A 12 34.35 -25.15 8.38
CA GLN A 12 35.14 -26.33 8.75
C GLN A 12 36.53 -26.37 8.08
N LEU A 13 37.52 -26.66 8.94
CA LEU A 13 38.88 -27.14 8.70
C LEU A 13 40.00 -26.09 8.59
N ALA A 14 40.32 -25.49 9.74
CA ALA A 14 41.70 -25.17 10.08
C ALA A 14 42.09 -25.97 11.33
N SER A 15 42.38 -27.26 11.14
CA SER A 15 42.97 -28.11 12.17
C SER A 15 44.49 -27.96 12.10
N LEU A 16 45.04 -26.99 12.82
CA LEU A 16 46.49 -26.88 13.03
C LEU A 16 46.89 -27.89 14.12
N SER A 17 47.65 -28.91 13.74
CA SER A 17 48.38 -29.76 14.67
C SER A 17 49.42 -28.93 15.40
N VAL A 18 49.12 -28.59 16.66
CA VAL A 18 50.10 -28.07 17.61
C VAL A 18 51.05 -29.20 17.94
N SER A 19 52.25 -29.18 17.35
CA SER A 19 53.37 -29.97 17.85
C SER A 19 53.63 -29.57 19.29
N GLU A 20 53.60 -30.53 20.23
CA GLU A 20 54.05 -30.34 21.60
C GLU A 20 55.48 -29.78 21.57
N ASN A 21 55.62 -28.50 21.88
CA ASN A 21 56.90 -27.82 21.92
C ASN A 21 57.52 -28.14 23.30
N PRO A 22 58.67 -28.84 23.38
CA PRO A 22 59.27 -29.20 24.65
C PRO A 22 59.75 -27.94 25.36
N GLY A 23 58.97 -27.47 26.34
CA GLY A 23 59.33 -26.42 27.29
C GLY A 23 59.52 -25.03 26.66
N SER A 24 58.65 -24.08 26.99
CA SER A 24 58.88 -22.69 26.67
C SER A 24 60.11 -22.14 27.39
N CYS A 25 61.18 -21.84 26.66
CA CYS A 25 62.43 -21.26 27.15
C CYS A 25 62.21 -19.86 27.74
N ILE A 26 61.63 -18.96 26.93
CA ILE A 26 61.47 -17.55 27.25
C ILE A 26 60.06 -17.30 27.82
N SER A 27 59.07 -17.99 27.28
CA SER A 27 57.66 -17.82 27.68
C SER A 27 57.26 -18.68 28.90
N GLY A 28 58.14 -19.55 29.39
CA GLY A 28 57.90 -20.44 30.52
C GLY A 28 58.24 -19.82 31.87
N ALA A 29 57.46 -20.14 32.90
CA ALA A 29 57.65 -19.66 34.27
C ALA A 29 58.68 -20.46 35.09
N GLY A 30 59.53 -21.28 34.45
CA GLY A 30 60.38 -22.25 35.14
C GLY A 30 61.76 -21.72 35.52
N GLY A 31 62.07 -21.77 36.83
CA GLY A 31 63.42 -21.61 37.39
C GLY A 31 64.00 -20.19 37.34
N GLN A 32 65.14 -19.99 37.98
CA GLN A 32 65.97 -18.79 37.87
C GLN A 32 67.43 -19.18 37.60
N GLY A 33 68.19 -18.27 37.00
CA GLY A 33 69.61 -18.48 36.70
C GLY A 33 69.83 -19.78 35.93
N HIS A 34 70.72 -20.64 36.42
CA HIS A 34 71.06 -21.88 35.72
C HIS A 34 69.87 -22.84 35.50
N ALA A 35 68.87 -22.86 36.40
CA ALA A 35 67.70 -23.72 36.22
C ALA A 35 66.83 -23.27 35.02
N ASN A 36 66.66 -21.96 34.83
CA ASN A 36 65.97 -21.41 33.65
C ASN A 36 66.80 -21.66 32.37
N TYR A 37 68.13 -21.63 32.46
CA TYR A 37 69.01 -22.01 31.36
C TYR A 37 68.86 -23.47 30.92
N GLN A 38 68.81 -24.42 31.86
CA GLN A 38 68.64 -25.84 31.55
C GLN A 38 67.29 -26.15 30.88
N ILE A 39 66.25 -25.36 31.19
CA ILE A 39 64.96 -25.44 30.50
C ILE A 39 65.08 -24.97 29.05
N CYS A 40 65.78 -23.86 28.82
CA CYS A 40 66.05 -23.33 27.49
C CYS A 40 66.99 -24.20 26.65
N CYS A 41 67.98 -24.80 27.31
CA CYS A 41 69.16 -25.37 26.69
C CYS A 41 69.41 -26.79 27.16
N PRO A 42 68.49 -27.73 26.91
CA PRO A 42 68.68 -29.14 27.25
C PRO A 42 69.84 -29.77 26.47
N THR A 43 70.17 -29.19 25.30
CA THR A 43 71.32 -29.56 24.48
C THR A 43 72.12 -28.32 24.08
N ALA A 44 73.43 -28.51 23.91
CA ALA A 44 74.32 -27.46 23.44
C ALA A 44 73.91 -27.01 22.03
N GLY A 45 73.84 -25.69 21.80
CA GLY A 45 73.46 -25.12 20.51
C GLY A 45 71.98 -25.25 20.15
N ALA A 46 71.11 -25.66 21.09
CA ALA A 46 69.67 -25.62 20.88
C ALA A 46 69.21 -24.21 20.44
N THR A 47 68.31 -24.16 19.46
CA THR A 47 67.71 -22.92 18.97
C THR A 47 66.20 -23.06 18.95
N GLY A 48 65.52 -21.93 19.11
CA GLY A 48 64.07 -21.88 19.01
C GLY A 48 63.57 -20.47 18.77
N VAL A 49 62.29 -20.35 18.43
CA VAL A 49 61.60 -19.07 18.27
C VAL A 49 60.39 -19.07 19.19
N GLU A 50 60.29 -18.05 20.03
CA GLU A 50 59.19 -17.90 20.98
C GLU A 50 58.62 -16.48 20.98
N MET A 51 57.34 -16.41 21.30
CA MET A 51 56.67 -15.15 21.59
C MET A 51 56.87 -14.81 23.07
N LEU A 52 57.24 -13.57 23.35
CA LEU A 52 57.25 -13.02 24.69
C LEU A 52 56.56 -11.67 24.65
N ASP A 53 55.44 -11.55 25.37
CA ASP A 53 54.58 -10.37 25.35
C ASP A 53 54.21 -9.99 23.89
N THR A 54 54.57 -8.81 23.41
CA THR A 54 54.36 -8.37 22.01
C THR A 54 55.54 -8.68 21.08
N GLY A 55 56.65 -9.19 21.63
CA GLY A 55 57.88 -9.48 20.91
C GLY A 55 57.98 -10.91 20.42
N ARG A 56 58.73 -11.11 19.33
CA ARG A 56 59.16 -12.43 18.88
C ARG A 56 60.68 -12.53 18.97
N PHE A 57 61.18 -13.57 19.62
CA PHE A 57 62.61 -13.78 19.80
C PHE A 57 63.05 -15.11 19.25
N ARG A 58 64.21 -15.11 18.58
CA ARG A 58 64.99 -16.34 18.36
C ARG A 58 65.99 -16.47 19.50
N TYR A 59 66.05 -17.63 20.13
CA TYR A 59 67.09 -17.94 21.09
C TYR A 59 68.09 -18.94 20.53
N THR A 60 69.35 -18.80 20.96
CA THR A 60 70.43 -19.75 20.68
C THR A 60 71.22 -20.02 21.95
N CYS A 61 71.26 -21.28 22.35
CA CYS A 61 71.97 -21.77 23.52
C CYS A 61 73.47 -21.84 23.31
N ASN A 62 74.24 -21.71 24.39
CA ASN A 62 75.71 -21.64 24.38
C ASN A 62 76.19 -20.57 23.38
N ALA A 63 75.58 -19.39 23.45
CA ALA A 63 75.90 -18.33 22.52
C ALA A 63 75.65 -16.94 23.09
N TRP A 64 76.33 -15.94 22.54
CA TRP A 64 76.11 -14.52 22.85
C TRP A 64 76.03 -13.67 21.60
N MET A 65 75.33 -12.55 21.68
CA MET A 65 75.27 -11.57 20.60
C MET A 65 76.56 -10.74 20.54
N SER A 66 77.12 -10.50 19.36
CA SER A 66 78.21 -9.54 19.15
C SER A 66 77.75 -8.10 19.36
N GLY A 67 78.67 -7.19 19.69
CA GLY A 67 78.35 -5.76 19.80
C GLY A 67 77.40 -5.40 20.96
N TYR A 68 77.33 -6.27 21.97
CA TYR A 68 76.56 -6.00 23.18
C TYR A 68 77.14 -4.83 23.97
N ASP A 69 76.27 -4.07 24.64
CA ASP A 69 76.66 -3.00 25.55
C ASP A 69 77.48 -3.59 26.72
N THR A 70 78.63 -2.98 27.03
CA THR A 70 79.44 -3.36 28.19
C THR A 70 78.69 -3.20 29.52
N THR A 71 77.62 -2.40 29.54
CA THR A 71 76.75 -2.20 30.70
C THR A 71 75.75 -3.35 30.82
N SER A 72 75.94 -4.20 31.84
CA SER A 72 74.98 -5.25 32.17
C SER A 72 73.80 -4.73 32.99
N ARG A 73 72.62 -5.30 32.75
CA ARG A 73 71.43 -5.16 33.60
C ARG A 73 71.19 -6.46 34.36
N THR A 74 70.55 -6.39 35.53
CA THR A 74 70.16 -7.59 36.27
C THR A 74 68.95 -8.24 35.59
N ALA A 75 69.03 -9.54 35.32
CA ALA A 75 67.92 -10.35 34.81
C ALA A 75 68.06 -11.78 35.33
N HIS A 76 67.12 -12.20 36.19
CA HIS A 76 67.15 -13.53 36.82
C HIS A 76 66.71 -14.66 35.89
N THR A 77 66.12 -14.32 34.74
CA THR A 77 65.63 -15.26 33.73
C THR A 77 65.89 -14.72 32.32
N ALA A 78 65.96 -15.63 31.34
CA ALA A 78 66.00 -15.30 29.91
C ALA A 78 64.84 -14.39 29.51
N ALA A 79 63.63 -14.69 30.01
CA ALA A 79 62.42 -13.89 29.81
C ALA A 79 62.61 -12.44 30.26
N THR A 80 63.19 -12.23 31.44
CA THR A 80 63.44 -10.87 31.96
C THR A 80 64.43 -10.12 31.07
N CYS A 81 65.46 -10.80 30.55
CA CYS A 81 66.41 -10.19 29.63
C CYS A 81 65.77 -9.82 28.29
N ALA A 82 64.94 -10.70 27.72
CA ALA A 82 64.17 -10.41 26.52
C ALA A 82 63.20 -9.22 26.71
N ARG A 83 62.53 -9.10 27.87
CA ARG A 83 61.69 -7.91 28.18
C ARG A 83 62.49 -6.63 28.23
N LEU A 84 63.67 -6.64 28.85
CA LEU A 84 64.56 -5.48 28.84
C LEU A 84 64.95 -5.05 27.42
N CYS A 85 64.99 -5.98 26.45
CA CYS A 85 65.19 -5.69 25.04
C CYS A 85 63.90 -5.26 24.30
N LEU A 86 62.72 -5.64 24.80
CA LEU A 86 61.45 -5.10 24.28
C LEU A 86 61.26 -3.65 24.69
N ASP A 87 61.57 -3.32 25.94
CA ASP A 87 61.44 -1.98 26.53
C ASP A 87 62.44 -0.96 25.96
N ASP A 88 63.49 -1.41 25.28
CA ASP A 88 64.45 -0.56 24.58
C ASP A 88 64.22 -0.65 23.06
N GLU A 89 63.64 0.39 22.47
CA GLU A 89 63.37 0.46 21.02
C GLU A 89 64.62 0.27 20.15
N LYS A 90 65.80 0.64 20.69
CA LYS A 90 67.08 0.48 19.98
C LYS A 90 67.66 -0.92 20.13
N CYS A 91 67.13 -1.74 21.04
CA CYS A 91 67.61 -3.10 21.22
C CYS A 91 67.18 -3.98 20.05
N ARG A 92 68.18 -4.59 19.41
CA ARG A 92 68.01 -5.56 18.30
C ARG A 92 68.20 -6.99 18.78
N ALA A 93 68.98 -7.19 19.83
CA ALA A 93 69.18 -8.49 20.44
C ALA A 93 69.68 -8.34 21.87
N SER A 94 69.75 -9.42 22.63
CA SER A 94 70.34 -9.43 23.96
C SER A 94 71.08 -10.73 24.25
N THR A 95 71.99 -10.69 25.20
CA THR A 95 72.69 -11.86 25.72
C THR A 95 72.32 -12.01 27.18
N TRP A 96 71.79 -13.16 27.56
CA TRP A 96 71.55 -13.50 28.96
C TRP A 96 72.59 -14.49 29.48
N MET A 97 73.24 -14.13 30.58
CA MET A 97 74.23 -14.96 31.26
C MET A 97 73.62 -15.55 32.53
N SER A 98 73.31 -16.85 32.48
CA SER A 98 72.56 -17.54 33.53
C SER A 98 73.30 -17.63 34.87
N SER A 99 74.62 -17.79 34.86
CA SER A 99 75.47 -17.92 36.05
C SER A 99 75.52 -16.64 36.90
N GLN A 100 75.42 -15.48 36.25
CA GLN A 100 75.52 -14.17 36.91
C GLN A 100 74.20 -13.42 36.98
N SER A 101 73.12 -13.96 36.39
CA SER A 101 71.84 -13.26 36.22
C SER A 101 72.01 -11.89 35.57
N ARG A 102 72.81 -11.82 34.50
CA ARG A 102 73.11 -10.58 33.77
C ARG A 102 72.55 -10.61 32.37
N CYS A 103 72.02 -9.47 31.95
CA CYS A 103 71.51 -9.22 30.61
C CYS A 103 72.33 -8.12 29.95
N PHE A 104 72.79 -8.35 28.75
CA PHE A 104 73.52 -7.38 27.94
C PHE A 104 72.69 -7.07 26.70
N LEU A 105 72.32 -5.81 26.49
CA LEU A 105 71.54 -5.41 25.33
C LEU A 105 72.45 -5.10 24.16
N THR A 106 72.06 -5.51 22.96
CA THR A 106 72.76 -5.25 21.71
C THR A 106 71.91 -4.33 20.86
N ARG A 107 72.46 -3.17 20.52
CA ARG A 107 71.77 -2.13 19.74
C ARG A 107 72.27 -1.99 18.30
N THR A 108 73.32 -2.74 17.95
CA THR A 108 73.91 -2.72 16.62
C THR A 108 73.03 -3.49 15.63
N ALA A 109 72.98 -3.03 14.38
CA ALA A 109 72.24 -3.69 13.31
C ALA A 109 72.93 -4.98 12.80
N GLU A 110 74.23 -5.13 13.07
CA GLU A 110 75.08 -6.25 12.63
C GLU A 110 75.31 -7.31 13.72
N ALA A 111 74.44 -7.33 14.74
CA ALA A 111 74.50 -8.29 15.82
C ALA A 111 74.40 -9.72 15.26
N HIS A 112 75.44 -10.51 15.48
CA HIS A 112 75.50 -11.91 15.10
C HIS A 112 75.74 -12.77 16.34
N THR A 113 75.34 -14.02 16.24
CA THR A 113 75.52 -14.99 17.32
C THR A 113 76.95 -15.53 17.29
N ASN A 114 77.66 -15.43 18.40
CA ASN A 114 78.96 -16.05 18.60
C ASN A 114 78.81 -17.31 19.44
N THR A 115 79.53 -18.36 19.04
CA THR A 115 79.59 -19.65 19.74
C THR A 115 81.06 -20.02 19.93
N ASP A 116 81.51 -20.22 21.15
CA ASP A 116 82.83 -20.75 21.48
C ASP A 116 82.73 -21.75 22.64
N GLU A 117 83.85 -22.32 23.07
CA GLU A 117 83.89 -23.27 24.19
C GLU A 117 83.55 -22.60 25.55
N TYR A 118 83.73 -21.29 25.67
CA TYR A 118 83.50 -20.50 26.89
C TYR A 118 82.06 -19.97 27.01
N SER A 119 81.22 -20.21 26.01
CA SER A 119 79.84 -19.73 25.92
C SER A 119 78.86 -20.49 26.80
N THR A 120 79.34 -21.44 27.58
CA THR A 120 78.50 -22.27 28.45
C THR A 120 77.72 -21.39 29.43
N GLY A 121 76.39 -21.50 29.40
CA GLY A 121 75.49 -20.73 30.26
C GLY A 121 75.07 -19.36 29.70
N TYR A 122 75.43 -19.06 28.45
CA TYR A 122 74.97 -17.89 27.71
C TYR A 122 73.83 -18.25 26.76
N LEU A 123 72.83 -17.37 26.71
CA LEU A 123 71.70 -17.46 25.80
C LEU A 123 71.64 -16.19 24.96
N ALA A 124 71.85 -16.33 23.65
CA ALA A 124 71.66 -15.25 22.69
C ALA A 124 70.18 -15.13 22.36
N LEU A 125 69.64 -13.91 22.34
CA LEU A 125 68.23 -13.60 22.15
C LEU A 125 68.10 -12.53 21.07
N GLU A 126 67.83 -12.93 19.84
CA GLU A 126 67.64 -12.02 18.70
C GLU A 126 66.18 -11.57 18.63
N LYS A 127 65.94 -10.24 18.67
CA LYS A 127 64.60 -9.66 18.51
C LYS A 127 64.25 -9.71 17.03
N LEU A 128 63.32 -10.58 16.68
CA LEU A 128 62.78 -10.65 15.33
C LEU A 128 61.81 -9.48 15.14
N ALA A 129 61.73 -8.95 13.92
CA ALA A 129 60.68 -8.00 13.58
C ALA A 129 59.33 -8.64 13.92
N GLY A 130 58.59 -8.02 14.84
CA GLY A 130 57.23 -8.43 15.15
C GLY A 130 56.39 -8.36 13.88
N GLN A 131 55.44 -9.28 13.72
CA GLN A 131 54.36 -9.00 12.78
C GLN A 131 53.65 -7.76 13.31
N ASP A 132 53.40 -6.79 12.43
CA ASP A 132 52.54 -5.66 12.73
C ASP A 132 51.11 -6.20 12.89
N LEU A 133 50.80 -6.63 14.12
CA LEU A 133 49.53 -7.19 14.50
C LEU A 133 48.42 -6.16 14.32
N ASP A 134 48.73 -4.88 14.48
CA ASP A 134 47.78 -3.79 14.28
C ASP A 134 47.40 -3.70 12.80
N GLN A 135 48.39 -3.72 11.90
CA GLN A 135 48.12 -3.76 10.45
C GLN A 135 47.35 -5.02 10.03
N ALA A 136 47.71 -6.19 10.58
CA ALA A 136 47.02 -7.44 10.29
C ALA A 136 45.57 -7.44 10.80
N CYS A 137 45.34 -6.94 12.02
CA CYS A 137 44.00 -6.76 12.58
C CYS A 137 43.19 -5.75 11.78
N GLN A 138 43.77 -4.59 11.45
CA GLN A 138 43.11 -3.55 10.68
C GLN A 138 42.68 -4.08 9.30
N SER A 139 43.55 -4.80 8.60
CA SER A 139 43.22 -5.42 7.31
C SER A 139 42.06 -6.40 7.41
N ARG A 140 41.97 -7.16 8.50
CA ARG A 140 40.84 -8.08 8.76
C ARG A 140 39.55 -7.33 9.07
N VAL A 141 39.63 -6.24 9.84
CA VAL A 141 38.49 -5.37 10.14
C VAL A 141 37.96 -4.72 8.85
N ASP A 142 38.85 -4.20 8.01
CA ASP A 142 38.47 -3.56 6.74
C ASP A 142 37.82 -4.56 5.79
N ALA A 143 38.37 -5.77 5.66
CA ALA A 143 37.78 -6.84 4.86
C ALA A 143 36.38 -7.25 5.38
N ALA A 144 36.21 -7.36 6.70
CA ALA A 144 34.92 -7.68 7.30
C ALA A 144 33.88 -6.56 7.06
N ASN A 145 34.29 -5.30 7.18
CA ASN A 145 33.43 -4.15 6.91
C ASN A 145 33.01 -4.09 5.44
N GLN A 146 33.93 -4.34 4.50
CA GLN A 146 33.61 -4.39 3.09
C GLN A 146 32.60 -5.50 2.78
N ALA A 147 32.81 -6.71 3.29
CA ALA A 147 31.89 -7.83 3.11
C ALA A 147 30.49 -7.52 3.68
N ALA A 148 30.43 -6.84 4.84
CA ALA A 148 29.17 -6.41 5.43
C ALA A 148 28.44 -5.36 4.56
N GLN A 149 29.17 -4.39 4.01
CA GLN A 149 28.61 -3.38 3.10
C GLN A 149 28.04 -4.00 1.82
N GLU A 150 28.76 -4.96 1.22
CA GLU A 150 28.29 -5.69 0.04
C GLU A 150 27.03 -6.51 0.34
N SER A 151 26.96 -7.16 1.51
CA SER A 151 25.79 -7.90 1.96
C SER A 151 24.56 -6.99 2.15
N VAL A 152 24.73 -5.83 2.77
CA VAL A 152 23.66 -4.84 2.95
C VAL A 152 23.17 -4.30 1.61
N ALA A 153 24.08 -4.01 0.68
CA ALA A 153 23.72 -3.56 -0.66
C ALA A 153 22.89 -4.61 -1.42
N ALA A 154 23.31 -5.88 -1.35
CA ALA A 154 22.58 -6.99 -1.96
C ALA A 154 21.17 -7.16 -1.34
N ALA A 155 21.05 -7.10 -0.02
CA ALA A 155 19.77 -7.20 0.69
C ALA A 155 18.82 -6.05 0.32
N ASN A 156 19.33 -4.81 0.24
CA ASN A 156 18.55 -3.64 -0.17
C ASN A 156 18.04 -3.77 -1.61
N ASN A 157 18.87 -4.27 -2.53
CA ASN A 157 18.46 -4.51 -3.91
C ASN A 157 17.37 -5.59 -4.00
N ALA A 158 17.52 -6.70 -3.26
CA ALA A 158 16.51 -7.76 -3.21
C ALA A 158 15.17 -7.25 -2.65
N CYS A 159 15.20 -6.42 -1.59
CA CYS A 159 14.02 -5.79 -1.02
C CYS A 159 13.31 -4.89 -2.05
N ARG A 160 14.06 -4.04 -2.76
CA ARG A 160 13.50 -3.18 -3.82
C ARG A 160 12.80 -3.97 -4.91
N ILE A 161 13.40 -5.07 -5.37
CA ILE A 161 12.81 -5.96 -6.38
C ILE A 161 11.51 -6.59 -5.85
N SER A 162 11.52 -7.06 -4.60
CA SER A 162 10.34 -7.65 -3.97
C SER A 162 9.18 -6.65 -3.82
N VAL A 163 9.47 -5.41 -3.41
CA VAL A 163 8.46 -4.34 -3.31
C VAL A 163 7.89 -3.99 -4.69
N ALA A 164 8.74 -3.86 -5.70
CA ALA A 164 8.28 -3.59 -7.06
C ALA A 164 7.34 -4.69 -7.57
N ALA A 165 7.70 -5.96 -7.38
CA ALA A 165 6.85 -7.09 -7.76
C ALA A 165 5.50 -7.10 -7.01
N ALA A 166 5.52 -6.79 -5.71
CA ALA A 166 4.31 -6.69 -4.90
C ALA A 166 3.37 -5.55 -5.38
N ASN A 167 3.94 -4.41 -5.74
CA ASN A 167 3.17 -3.28 -6.29
C ASN A 167 2.52 -3.64 -7.63
N THR A 168 3.27 -4.23 -8.56
CA THR A 168 2.72 -4.69 -9.85
C THR A 168 1.60 -5.73 -9.66
N ALA A 169 1.75 -6.65 -8.70
CA ALA A 169 0.70 -7.61 -8.36
C ALA A 169 -0.55 -6.92 -7.78
N CYS A 170 -0.36 -5.88 -6.96
CA CYS A 170 -1.45 -5.08 -6.41
C CYS A 170 -2.21 -4.33 -7.52
N GLU A 171 -1.49 -3.62 -8.40
CA GLU A 171 -2.07 -2.90 -9.55
C GLU A 171 -2.90 -3.84 -10.44
N THR A 172 -2.36 -5.02 -10.75
CA THR A 172 -3.08 -6.04 -11.52
C THR A 172 -4.39 -6.47 -10.85
N ARG A 173 -4.40 -6.60 -9.52
CA ARG A 173 -5.61 -6.97 -8.76
C ARG A 173 -6.63 -5.84 -8.73
N VAL A 174 -6.19 -4.59 -8.59
CA VAL A 174 -7.05 -3.41 -8.64
C VAL A 174 -7.70 -3.29 -10.01
N ASP A 175 -6.93 -3.45 -11.09
CA ASP A 175 -7.46 -3.43 -12.45
C ASP A 175 -8.50 -4.53 -12.70
N ALA A 176 -8.22 -5.75 -12.24
CA ALA A 176 -9.16 -6.86 -12.36
C ALA A 176 -10.47 -6.59 -11.58
N ALA A 177 -10.36 -6.05 -10.36
CA ALA A 177 -11.52 -5.68 -9.55
C ALA A 177 -12.35 -4.56 -10.21
N ASN A 178 -11.70 -3.54 -10.75
CA ASN A 178 -12.37 -2.45 -11.47
C ASN A 178 -13.11 -2.95 -12.71
N ARG A 179 -12.48 -3.82 -13.52
CA ARG A 179 -13.14 -4.44 -14.68
C ARG A 179 -14.34 -5.28 -14.27
N ALA A 180 -14.21 -6.08 -13.21
CA ALA A 180 -15.33 -6.87 -12.70
C ALA A 180 -16.47 -5.98 -12.17
N GLY A 181 -16.13 -4.86 -11.53
CA GLY A 181 -17.09 -3.84 -11.09
C GLY A 181 -17.84 -3.24 -12.28
N GLN A 182 -17.14 -2.83 -13.33
CA GLN A 182 -17.75 -2.26 -14.54
C GLN A 182 -18.72 -3.25 -15.19
N ILE A 183 -18.32 -4.52 -15.36
CA ILE A 183 -19.18 -5.56 -15.93
C ILE A 183 -20.48 -5.72 -15.12
N ARG A 184 -20.41 -5.64 -13.79
CA ARG A 184 -21.60 -5.73 -12.93
C ARG A 184 -22.52 -4.52 -13.10
N VAL A 185 -21.95 -3.32 -13.20
CA VAL A 185 -22.71 -2.09 -13.44
C VAL A 185 -23.41 -2.15 -14.80
N ASP A 186 -22.69 -2.56 -15.85
CA ASP A 186 -23.26 -2.69 -17.20
C ASP A 186 -24.39 -3.72 -17.22
N ALA A 187 -24.21 -4.88 -16.58
CA ALA A 187 -25.25 -5.89 -16.46
C ALA A 187 -26.49 -5.40 -15.68
N ALA A 188 -26.29 -4.65 -14.59
CA ALA A 188 -27.38 -4.07 -13.81
C ALA A 188 -28.15 -3.01 -14.62
N ASN A 189 -27.44 -2.16 -15.38
CA ASN A 189 -28.06 -1.17 -16.26
C ASN A 189 -28.90 -1.83 -17.37
N GLU A 190 -28.39 -2.91 -17.97
CA GLU A 190 -29.13 -3.67 -18.99
C GLU A 190 -30.42 -4.28 -18.42
N ALA A 191 -30.33 -4.90 -17.24
CA ALA A 191 -31.49 -5.46 -16.55
C ALA A 191 -32.53 -4.38 -16.20
N CYS A 192 -32.07 -3.22 -15.74
CA CYS A 192 -32.94 -2.08 -15.44
C CYS A 192 -33.65 -1.58 -16.71
N ARG A 193 -32.92 -1.40 -17.81
CA ARG A 193 -33.50 -0.99 -19.10
C ARG A 193 -34.59 -1.96 -19.56
N THR A 194 -34.31 -3.26 -19.51
CA THR A 194 -35.28 -4.30 -19.87
C THR A 194 -36.54 -4.23 -19.00
N SER A 195 -36.39 -3.98 -17.70
CA SER A 195 -37.53 -3.82 -16.78
C SER A 195 -38.37 -2.57 -17.08
N VAL A 196 -37.71 -1.45 -17.41
CA VAL A 196 -38.38 -0.21 -17.83
C VAL A 196 -39.15 -0.46 -19.13
N ASP A 197 -38.53 -1.07 -20.13
CA ASP A 197 -39.16 -1.36 -21.42
C ASP A 197 -40.40 -2.26 -21.26
N ALA A 198 -40.31 -3.29 -20.41
CA ALA A 198 -41.45 -4.16 -20.09
C ALA A 198 -42.60 -3.40 -19.41
N THR A 199 -42.28 -2.48 -18.49
CA THR A 199 -43.28 -1.65 -17.81
C THR A 199 -43.96 -0.68 -18.77
N VAL A 200 -43.18 -0.04 -19.65
CA VAL A 200 -43.71 0.85 -20.70
C VAL A 200 -44.63 0.10 -21.65
N ALA A 201 -44.24 -1.10 -22.09
CA ALA A 201 -45.09 -1.93 -22.95
C ALA A 201 -46.42 -2.33 -22.28
N SER A 202 -46.38 -2.63 -20.98
CA SER A 202 -47.59 -2.91 -20.19
C SER A 202 -48.51 -1.69 -20.12
N LEU A 203 -47.96 -0.51 -19.81
CA LEU A 203 -48.72 0.74 -19.75
C LEU A 203 -49.32 1.11 -21.11
N GLN A 204 -48.56 0.95 -22.20
CA GLN A 204 -49.08 1.17 -23.55
C GLN A 204 -50.26 0.25 -23.88
N THR A 205 -50.23 -0.99 -23.40
CA THR A 205 -51.32 -1.95 -23.57
C THR A 205 -52.56 -1.51 -22.78
N GLN A 206 -52.38 -1.06 -21.53
CA GLN A 206 -53.47 -0.52 -20.72
C GLN A 206 -54.09 0.73 -21.34
N ILE A 207 -53.27 1.67 -21.82
CA ILE A 207 -53.73 2.89 -22.49
C ILE A 207 -54.59 2.53 -23.72
N LYS A 208 -54.13 1.60 -24.57
CA LYS A 208 -54.92 1.14 -25.72
C LYS A 208 -56.27 0.56 -25.31
N SER A 209 -56.32 -0.24 -24.24
CA SER A 209 -57.57 -0.79 -23.71
C SER A 209 -58.51 0.28 -23.17
N CYS A 210 -57.97 1.33 -22.53
CA CYS A 210 -58.77 2.47 -22.06
C CYS A 210 -59.37 3.25 -23.24
N ILE A 211 -58.58 3.50 -24.29
CA ILE A 211 -59.04 4.20 -25.51
C ILE A 211 -60.18 3.43 -26.18
N SER A 212 -60.04 2.11 -26.36
CA SER A 212 -61.11 1.30 -26.97
C SER A 212 -62.40 1.30 -26.13
N PHE A 213 -62.28 1.31 -24.80
CA PHE A 213 -63.44 1.39 -23.91
C PHE A 213 -64.13 2.75 -24.01
N THR A 214 -63.38 3.85 -24.10
CA THR A 214 -63.96 5.17 -24.29
C THR A 214 -64.64 5.30 -25.65
N ASP A 215 -64.05 4.74 -26.71
CA ASP A 215 -64.66 4.71 -28.05
C ASP A 215 -65.98 3.93 -28.06
N GLU A 216 -66.04 2.80 -27.35
CA GLU A 216 -67.27 2.00 -27.24
C GLU A 216 -68.38 2.76 -26.51
N ILE A 217 -68.06 3.42 -25.40
CA ILE A 217 -69.03 4.26 -24.66
C ILE A 217 -69.50 5.42 -25.54
N TYR A 218 -68.59 6.09 -26.25
CA TYR A 218 -68.93 7.22 -27.12
C TYR A 218 -69.90 6.79 -28.23
N ASN A 219 -69.60 5.69 -28.93
CA ASN A 219 -70.44 5.14 -29.99
C ASN A 219 -71.84 4.70 -29.49
N GLN A 220 -71.97 4.28 -28.22
CA GLN A 220 -73.27 3.97 -27.63
C GLN A 220 -74.07 5.25 -27.27
N ALA A 221 -73.39 6.34 -26.91
CA ALA A 221 -74.03 7.59 -26.51
C ALA A 221 -74.44 8.48 -27.70
N ASP A 222 -73.72 8.41 -28.83
CA ASP A 222 -74.02 9.15 -30.06
C ASP A 222 -74.05 8.20 -31.28
N PRO A 223 -75.24 7.73 -31.72
CA PRO A 223 -75.37 6.78 -32.82
C PRO A 223 -75.14 7.40 -34.21
N THR A 224 -74.68 8.66 -34.30
CA THR A 224 -74.42 9.32 -35.58
C THR A 224 -73.20 8.78 -36.33
N GLY A 225 -72.44 7.86 -35.73
CA GLY A 225 -71.30 7.18 -36.36
C GLY A 225 -70.04 8.06 -36.46
N LYS A 226 -69.98 9.14 -35.69
CA LYS A 226 -68.81 10.00 -35.54
C LYS A 226 -67.98 9.52 -34.34
N THR A 227 -66.67 9.55 -34.44
CA THR A 227 -65.75 9.33 -33.32
C THR A 227 -65.51 10.62 -32.55
N GLN A 228 -64.91 10.56 -31.37
CA GLN A 228 -64.53 11.76 -30.60
C GLN A 228 -63.57 12.69 -31.39
N ASP A 229 -62.81 12.13 -32.33
CA ASP A 229 -61.90 12.87 -33.22
C ASP A 229 -62.62 13.58 -34.40
N ASP A 230 -63.88 13.21 -34.69
CA ASP A 230 -64.70 13.79 -35.76
C ASP A 230 -65.50 15.02 -35.35
N VAL A 231 -65.29 15.52 -34.12
CA VAL A 231 -65.89 16.76 -33.62
C VAL A 231 -64.84 17.87 -33.72
N PRO A 232 -64.90 18.76 -34.74
CA PRO A 232 -63.99 19.89 -34.83
C PRO A 232 -64.14 20.73 -33.55
N LEU A 233 -63.03 20.99 -32.86
CA LEU A 233 -62.96 21.73 -31.59
C LEU A 233 -63.54 23.16 -31.61
N GLU A 234 -64.08 23.61 -32.75
CA GLU A 234 -64.60 24.95 -32.98
C GLU A 234 -66.03 25.00 -33.58
N GLU A 235 -66.68 23.86 -33.86
CA GLU A 235 -68.06 23.85 -34.35
C GLU A 235 -69.07 23.80 -33.19
N PHE A 236 -69.93 24.82 -33.11
CA PHE A 236 -71.13 24.81 -32.27
C PHE A 236 -72.32 24.30 -33.08
N GLN A 237 -73.23 23.57 -32.45
CA GLN A 237 -74.55 23.32 -33.05
C GLN A 237 -75.54 24.38 -32.58
N THR A 238 -76.41 24.84 -33.47
CA THR A 238 -77.55 25.68 -33.07
C THR A 238 -78.78 24.81 -32.82
N VAL A 239 -79.35 24.89 -31.63
CA VAL A 239 -80.62 24.23 -31.29
C VAL A 239 -81.67 25.30 -31.02
N THR A 240 -82.84 25.18 -31.64
CA THR A 240 -83.97 26.08 -31.41
C THR A 240 -85.01 25.40 -30.53
N ILE A 241 -85.39 26.04 -29.43
CA ILE A 241 -86.44 25.60 -28.49
C ILE A 241 -87.39 26.76 -28.27
N GLU A 242 -88.69 26.55 -28.50
CA GLU A 242 -89.75 27.55 -28.22
C GLU A 242 -89.37 28.97 -28.72
N ASP A 243 -88.93 29.06 -29.99
CA ASP A 243 -88.51 30.29 -30.69
C ASP A 243 -87.19 30.96 -30.23
N ARG A 244 -86.39 30.30 -29.38
CA ARG A 244 -85.05 30.77 -28.98
C ARG A 244 -83.95 29.87 -29.54
N THR A 245 -82.92 30.47 -30.12
CA THR A 245 -81.76 29.73 -30.66
C THR A 245 -80.59 29.74 -29.68
N TYR A 246 -80.10 28.55 -29.38
CA TYR A 246 -78.96 28.30 -28.49
C TYR A 246 -77.77 27.79 -29.28
N ARG A 247 -76.57 28.25 -28.93
CA ARG A 247 -75.32 27.62 -29.38
C ARG A 247 -74.88 26.60 -28.36
N VAL A 248 -74.93 25.34 -28.77
CA VAL A 248 -74.46 24.19 -28.03
C VAL A 248 -72.99 24.00 -28.35
N TYR A 249 -72.16 24.14 -27.32
CA TYR A 249 -70.74 23.85 -27.43
C TYR A 249 -70.47 22.53 -26.74
N TYR A 250 -69.95 21.57 -27.50
CA TYR A 250 -69.46 20.31 -26.96
C TYR A 250 -68.05 20.51 -26.39
N HIS A 251 -67.90 21.45 -25.45
CA HIS A 251 -66.64 21.70 -24.77
C HIS A 251 -66.78 21.48 -23.28
N GLN A 252 -65.82 20.73 -22.76
CA GLN A 252 -65.56 20.49 -21.35
C GLN A 252 -65.03 21.77 -20.69
N SER A 253 -65.83 22.49 -19.91
CA SER A 253 -65.29 23.56 -19.05
C SER A 253 -65.73 23.45 -17.61
N THR A 254 -64.85 23.94 -16.74
CA THR A 254 -65.15 24.32 -15.37
C THR A 254 -65.27 25.84 -15.38
N LEU A 255 -66.48 26.34 -15.18
CA LEU A 255 -66.65 27.74 -14.84
C LEU A 255 -66.16 27.89 -13.39
N ALA A 256 -65.23 28.80 -13.15
CA ALA A 256 -64.88 29.25 -11.80
C ALA A 256 -66.03 30.02 -11.14
N ASP A 257 -67.04 30.39 -11.95
CA ASP A 257 -68.27 30.99 -11.48
C ASP A 257 -69.08 29.94 -10.71
N ALA A 258 -69.41 30.24 -9.45
CA ALA A 258 -70.39 29.45 -8.72
C ALA A 258 -71.73 29.51 -9.50
N PRO A 259 -72.42 28.38 -9.71
CA PRO A 259 -73.71 28.41 -10.37
C PRO A 259 -74.66 29.26 -9.52
N VAL A 260 -75.41 30.13 -10.18
CA VAL A 260 -76.44 30.94 -9.52
C VAL A 260 -77.58 30.03 -9.03
N TYR A 261 -77.77 28.92 -9.73
CA TYR A 261 -78.75 27.91 -9.39
C TYR A 261 -78.31 26.52 -9.86
N GLU A 262 -78.58 25.52 -9.04
CA GLU A 262 -78.34 24.11 -9.35
C GLU A 262 -79.62 23.32 -9.12
N SER A 263 -80.14 22.69 -10.18
CA SER A 263 -81.25 21.74 -10.09
C SER A 263 -80.75 20.31 -10.22
N ARG A 264 -81.29 19.45 -9.38
CA ARG A 264 -81.25 17.99 -9.55
C ARG A 264 -82.55 17.54 -10.22
N ASP A 265 -82.55 16.34 -10.79
CA ASP A 265 -83.70 15.71 -11.45
C ASP A 265 -84.12 16.29 -12.81
N ILE A 266 -83.26 17.07 -13.47
CA ILE A 266 -83.48 17.48 -14.85
C ILE A 266 -83.06 16.35 -15.78
N ASN A 267 -84.01 15.83 -16.55
CA ASN A 267 -83.86 14.63 -17.38
C ASN A 267 -83.65 14.90 -18.87
N SER A 268 -83.64 16.17 -19.29
CA SER A 268 -83.31 16.53 -20.66
C SER A 268 -82.66 17.89 -20.73
N LEU A 269 -81.91 18.09 -21.82
CA LEU A 269 -81.28 19.38 -22.09
C LEU A 269 -82.33 20.47 -22.32
N ALA A 270 -83.43 20.14 -22.99
CA ALA A 270 -84.53 21.07 -23.21
C ALA A 270 -85.15 21.55 -21.89
N ALA A 271 -85.32 20.66 -20.91
CA ALA A 271 -85.79 21.04 -19.58
C ALA A 271 -84.78 21.94 -18.84
N CYS A 272 -83.48 21.71 -19.01
CA CYS A 272 -82.44 22.57 -18.44
C CYS A 272 -82.41 23.97 -19.07
N LEU A 273 -82.57 24.07 -20.39
CA LEU A 273 -82.66 25.34 -21.10
C LEU A 273 -83.92 26.12 -20.73
N LYS A 274 -85.06 25.44 -20.66
CA LYS A 274 -86.32 26.02 -20.17
C LYS A 274 -86.19 26.59 -18.76
N LEU A 275 -85.47 25.89 -17.88
CA LEU A 275 -85.18 26.36 -16.53
C LEU A 275 -84.37 27.67 -16.52
N CYS A 276 -83.45 27.86 -17.47
CA CYS A 276 -82.71 29.11 -17.64
C CYS A 276 -83.61 30.24 -18.16
N ASP A 277 -84.50 29.93 -19.09
CA ASP A 277 -85.49 30.88 -19.62
C ASP A 277 -86.48 31.33 -18.54
N ASP A 278 -87.00 30.40 -17.74
CA ASP A 278 -87.87 30.72 -16.60
C ASP A 278 -87.12 31.54 -15.53
N ALA A 279 -85.82 31.30 -15.40
CA ALA A 279 -84.92 32.03 -14.50
C ALA A 279 -84.37 33.34 -15.11
N GLU A 280 -84.91 33.85 -16.22
CA GLU A 280 -84.41 35.04 -16.92
C GLU A 280 -84.34 36.30 -16.02
N ARG A 281 -85.22 36.40 -14.99
CA ARG A 281 -85.15 37.45 -13.96
C ARG A 281 -83.88 37.39 -13.09
N SER A 282 -83.20 36.24 -13.03
CA SER A 282 -81.94 36.03 -12.30
C SER A 282 -80.69 36.27 -13.15
N GLY A 283 -80.85 36.64 -14.43
CA GLY A 283 -79.75 36.93 -15.35
C GLY A 283 -79.07 35.68 -15.92
N CYS A 284 -79.79 34.54 -16.00
CA CYS A 284 -79.26 33.32 -16.61
C CYS A 284 -78.96 33.53 -18.10
N VAL A 285 -77.72 33.27 -18.51
CA VAL A 285 -77.26 33.38 -19.91
C VAL A 285 -76.64 32.08 -20.44
N ARG A 286 -76.46 31.11 -19.54
CA ARG A 286 -75.69 29.90 -19.76
C ARG A 286 -76.23 28.76 -18.91
N VAL A 287 -76.19 27.55 -19.47
CA VAL A 287 -76.46 26.32 -18.73
C VAL A 287 -75.34 25.29 -18.92
N ASN A 288 -75.10 24.51 -17.86
CA ASN A 288 -74.34 23.26 -17.93
C ASN A 288 -75.28 22.10 -17.60
N TYR A 289 -75.47 21.19 -18.55
CA TYR A 289 -76.32 20.03 -18.39
C TYR A 289 -75.48 18.76 -18.34
N GLU A 290 -75.56 18.03 -17.24
CA GLU A 290 -74.85 16.78 -16.98
C GLU A 290 -75.85 15.62 -17.07
N PRO A 291 -76.02 14.99 -18.26
CA PRO A 291 -77.04 13.96 -18.46
C PRO A 291 -76.85 12.76 -17.52
N GLY A 292 -75.60 12.33 -17.28
CA GLY A 292 -75.29 11.21 -16.38
C GLY A 292 -75.66 11.45 -14.92
N GLN A 293 -75.76 12.72 -14.50
CA GLN A 293 -76.14 13.09 -13.13
C GLN A 293 -77.55 13.70 -13.03
N ARG A 294 -78.28 13.81 -14.17
CA ARG A 294 -79.58 14.49 -14.28
C ARG A 294 -79.57 15.89 -13.65
N LYS A 295 -78.47 16.61 -13.88
CA LYS A 295 -78.14 17.83 -13.16
C LYS A 295 -78.05 19.01 -14.13
N CYS A 296 -78.66 20.12 -13.76
CA CYS A 296 -78.66 21.36 -14.53
C CYS A 296 -78.12 22.50 -13.67
N ARG A 297 -77.09 23.19 -14.15
CA ARG A 297 -76.51 24.35 -13.48
C ARG A 297 -76.73 25.59 -14.33
N LEU A 298 -77.24 26.65 -13.73
CA LEU A 298 -77.48 27.94 -14.37
C LEU A 298 -76.39 28.93 -13.96
N PHE A 299 -75.92 29.73 -14.91
CA PHE A 299 -74.88 30.74 -14.66
C PHE A 299 -75.35 32.12 -15.14
N ASN A 300 -75.06 33.14 -14.35
CA ASN A 300 -75.25 34.53 -14.76
C ASN A 300 -74.08 35.01 -15.62
N GLY A 301 -74.34 36.07 -16.37
CA GLY A 301 -73.36 36.68 -17.27
C GLY A 301 -72.64 37.83 -16.60
N SER A 302 -71.80 37.58 -15.60
CA SER A 302 -70.72 38.53 -15.30
C SER A 302 -69.59 38.27 -16.28
N THR A 303 -69.34 39.24 -17.15
CA THR A 303 -68.27 39.30 -18.17
C THR A 303 -66.97 38.61 -17.75
N ASN A 304 -66.62 37.48 -18.39
CA ASN A 304 -65.30 37.27 -18.98
C ASN A 304 -65.23 36.02 -19.88
N ARG A 305 -64.73 36.24 -21.10
CA ARG A 305 -64.38 35.23 -22.11
C ARG A 305 -63.01 34.64 -21.78
N GLU A 306 -62.88 33.88 -20.70
CA GLU A 306 -61.65 33.13 -20.44
C GLU A 306 -61.96 31.63 -20.39
N ILE A 307 -61.56 30.95 -21.47
CA ILE A 307 -61.72 29.51 -21.65
C ILE A 307 -60.51 28.84 -21.00
N TYR A 308 -60.72 28.15 -19.89
CA TYR A 308 -59.71 27.27 -19.28
C TYR A 308 -60.11 25.79 -19.44
N ARG A 309 -59.12 24.95 -19.77
CA ARG A 309 -59.29 23.52 -20.14
C ARG A 309 -59.30 22.59 -18.91
N SER A 310 -60.32 21.73 -18.77
CA SER A 310 -60.30 20.48 -17.98
C SER A 310 -61.59 19.65 -18.24
N HIS A 311 -61.61 18.38 -17.81
CA HIS A 311 -62.34 17.29 -18.46
C HIS A 311 -63.85 17.11 -18.10
N ASN A 312 -64.61 16.66 -19.12
CA ASN A 312 -66.00 16.13 -19.19
C ASN A 312 -67.18 17.01 -18.71
N ASN A 313 -67.69 17.95 -19.54
CA ASN A 313 -69.01 18.61 -19.40
C ASN A 313 -69.53 19.17 -20.76
N HIS A 314 -70.85 19.36 -20.93
CA HIS A 314 -71.47 20.03 -22.09
C HIS A 314 -71.92 21.45 -21.71
N MET A 315 -71.48 22.48 -22.45
CA MET A 315 -71.84 23.87 -22.18
C MET A 315 -72.71 24.46 -23.27
N ILE A 316 -73.75 25.21 -22.88
CA ILE A 316 -74.67 25.83 -23.84
C ILE A 316 -74.83 27.31 -23.53
N TRP A 317 -74.69 28.11 -24.58
CA TRP A 317 -74.80 29.55 -24.53
C TRP A 317 -76.04 29.98 -25.30
N ARG A 318 -76.77 30.94 -24.74
CA ARG A 318 -77.82 31.63 -25.47
C ARG A 318 -77.19 32.63 -26.44
N VAL A 319 -77.69 32.68 -27.68
CA VAL A 319 -77.26 33.66 -28.70
C VAL A 319 -78.13 34.90 -28.63
#